data_AF-A0A820N3J2-F1
#
_entry.id   AF-A0A820N3J2-F1
#
_cell.length_a   1.000
_cell.length_b   1.000
_cell.length_c   1.000
_cell.angle_alpha   90.00
_cell.angle_beta   90.00
_cell.angle_gamma   90.00
#
_symmetry.space_group_name_H-M   'P 1'
#
loop_
_entity.id
_entity.type
_entity.pdbx_description
1 polymer ?
#
loop_
_entity_poly.entity_id
_entity_poly.type
_entity_poly.pdbx_seq_one_letter_code
_entity_poly.pdbx_strand_id
1 'polypeptide(L)'
;MILWSNNLYLLVIYNFVILVPSQASGYQSIWYTDEDFYSTIFQSAPCPSGTYKNEAGYGVCTICPPQTKNPGNEPAIECSSCLSNSFCPLGSIDDVTLINYTSYIQTFAYPNSPDTNSYDDIIVQNVFTIGQSVRCLIIAPLFWTS
;
A
#
# COMPACT_ATOMS: atom_id res chain seq x y z
N MET A 1 24.48 -2.97 -16.02
CA MET A 1 25.00 -1.58 -15.90
C MET A 1 23.78 -0.67 -15.77
N ILE A 2 23.67 0.09 -14.69
CA ILE A 2 22.54 1.01 -14.46
C ILE A 2 22.96 2.37 -15.02
N LEU A 3 22.26 2.86 -16.05
CA LEU A 3 22.42 4.21 -16.58
C LEU A 3 21.33 5.09 -15.96
N TRP A 4 21.74 6.19 -15.35
CA TRP A 4 20.87 7.10 -14.63
C TRP A 4 20.52 8.29 -15.50
N SER A 5 19.23 8.51 -15.73
CA SER A 5 18.66 9.78 -16.14
C SER A 5 17.63 10.18 -15.08
N ASN A 6 17.43 11.47 -14.83
CA ASN A 6 16.39 11.93 -13.90
C ASN A 6 14.97 11.43 -14.27
N ASN A 7 14.80 10.87 -15.47
CA ASN A 7 13.51 10.46 -16.03
C ASN A 7 13.40 9.00 -16.51
N LEU A 8 14.48 8.20 -16.47
CA LEU A 8 14.45 6.78 -16.84
C LEU A 8 15.32 5.87 -15.94
N TYR A 9 14.76 4.75 -15.48
CA TYR A 9 15.54 3.59 -15.01
C TYR A 9 15.67 2.52 -16.10
N LEU A 10 16.90 2.04 -16.27
CA LEU A 10 17.27 0.96 -17.18
C LEU A 10 17.85 -0.21 -16.37
N LEU A 11 17.12 -1.32 -16.30
CA LEU A 11 17.63 -2.57 -15.75
C LEU A 11 17.89 -3.55 -16.90
N VAL A 12 19.11 -4.08 -16.97
CA VAL A 12 19.49 -5.08 -17.98
C VAL A 12 19.81 -6.39 -17.28
N ILE A 13 19.00 -7.43 -17.52
CA ILE A 13 19.19 -8.77 -16.95
C ILE A 13 19.16 -9.80 -18.10
N TYR A 14 20.29 -10.47 -18.35
CA TYR A 14 20.40 -11.63 -19.27
C TYR A 14 19.63 -11.49 -20.61
N ASN A 15 19.71 -10.32 -21.28
CA ASN A 15 19.01 -9.89 -22.52
C ASN A 15 17.64 -9.21 -22.38
N PHE A 16 17.13 -9.00 -21.17
CA PHE A 16 15.91 -8.21 -20.92
C PHE A 16 16.26 -6.76 -20.59
N VAL A 17 15.60 -5.79 -21.23
CA VAL A 17 15.71 -4.36 -20.92
C VAL A 17 14.40 -3.89 -20.29
N ILE A 18 14.45 -3.48 -19.02
CA ILE A 18 13.31 -2.91 -18.30
C ILE A 18 13.46 -1.38 -18.31
N LEU A 19 12.49 -0.70 -18.92
CA LEU A 19 12.41 0.76 -19.01
C LEU A 19 11.33 1.26 -18.05
N VAL A 20 11.72 1.85 -16.92
CA VAL A 20 10.75 2.48 -16.00
C VAL A 20 10.87 4.00 -16.13
N PRO A 21 9.94 4.67 -16.83
CA PRO A 21 9.95 6.12 -16.94
C PRO A 21 9.48 6.77 -15.64
N SER A 22 9.99 7.98 -15.38
CA SER A 22 9.48 8.86 -14.33
C SER A 22 8.06 9.30 -14.69
N GLN A 23 7.17 9.29 -13.70
CA GLN A 23 5.78 9.70 -13.87
C GLN A 23 5.57 11.10 -13.31
N ALA A 24 4.65 11.85 -13.91
CA ALA A 24 4.20 13.12 -13.36
C ALA A 24 3.57 12.92 -11.97
N SER A 25 3.49 14.01 -11.20
CA SER A 25 2.74 14.02 -9.95
C SER A 25 1.28 13.59 -10.20
N GLY A 26 0.73 12.82 -9.27
CA GLY A 26 -0.58 12.18 -9.41
C GLY A 26 -0.61 10.88 -10.22
N TYR A 27 0.52 10.42 -10.77
CA TYR A 27 0.59 9.21 -11.58
C TYR A 27 1.60 8.17 -11.05
N GLN A 28 1.24 6.90 -11.20
CA GLN A 28 2.09 5.74 -10.98
C GLN A 28 2.46 5.04 -12.28
N SER A 29 3.56 4.28 -12.24
CA SER A 29 3.96 3.40 -13.34
C SER A 29 3.25 2.07 -13.19
N ILE A 30 2.42 1.70 -14.15
CA ILE A 30 1.84 0.35 -14.26
C ILE A 30 2.59 -0.42 -15.34
N TRP A 31 2.78 -1.72 -15.12
CA TRP A 31 3.38 -2.60 -16.13
C TRP A 31 2.31 -3.51 -16.70
N TYR A 32 2.45 -3.84 -17.98
CA TYR A 32 1.75 -4.95 -18.60
C TYR A 32 2.77 -5.80 -19.36
N THR A 33 2.54 -7.10 -19.36
CA THR A 33 3.33 -8.03 -20.17
C THR A 33 2.68 -8.12 -21.53
N ASP A 34 3.45 -7.81 -22.57
CA ASP A 34 3.07 -8.19 -23.93
C ASP A 34 3.51 -9.64 -24.15
N GLU A 35 2.55 -10.56 -24.19
CA GLU A 35 2.81 -12.00 -24.40
C GLU A 35 3.36 -12.30 -25.79
N ASP A 36 3.10 -11.45 -26.78
CA ASP A 36 3.54 -11.65 -28.17
C ASP A 36 5.02 -11.28 -28.36
N PHE A 37 5.54 -10.35 -27.55
CA PHE A 37 6.89 -9.80 -27.71
C PHE A 37 7.84 -10.05 -26.54
N TYR A 38 7.43 -10.79 -25.51
CA TYR A 38 8.21 -10.99 -24.28
C TYR A 38 8.84 -9.69 -23.79
N SER A 39 8.04 -8.62 -23.71
CA SER A 39 8.52 -7.31 -23.29
C SER A 39 7.63 -6.74 -22.18
N THR A 40 8.25 -6.03 -21.23
CA THR A 40 7.53 -5.34 -20.15
C THR A 40 7.51 -3.86 -20.46
N ILE A 41 6.32 -3.33 -20.71
CA ILE A 41 6.11 -1.91 -21.02
C ILE A 41 5.52 -1.24 -19.79
N PHE A 42 6.09 -0.10 -19.40
CA PHE A 42 5.60 0.72 -18.29
C PHE A 42 4.78 1.89 -18.83
N GLN A 43 3.52 1.96 -18.43
CA GLN A 43 2.59 3.04 -18.77
C GLN A 43 2.27 3.90 -17.55
N SER A 44 1.73 5.09 -17.83
CA SER A 44 1.24 6.01 -16.81
C SER A 44 -0.21 5.71 -16.47
N ALA A 45 -0.53 5.61 -15.19
CA ALA A 45 -1.89 5.54 -14.69
C ALA A 45 -2.08 6.48 -13.49
N PRO A 46 -3.27 7.08 -13.30
CA PRO A 46 -3.56 7.86 -12.10
C PRO A 46 -3.30 7.04 -10.83
N CYS A 47 -2.96 7.73 -9.76
CA CYS A 47 -2.86 7.10 -8.45
C CYS A 47 -4.17 6.38 -8.09
N PRO A 48 -4.09 5.14 -7.56
CA PRO A 48 -5.28 4.41 -7.16
C PRO A 48 -5.99 5.15 -6.02
N SER A 49 -7.28 4.88 -5.87
CA SER A 49 -8.10 5.41 -4.78
C SER A 49 -7.41 5.19 -3.43
N GLY A 50 -7.46 6.20 -2.57
CA GLY A 50 -6.81 6.18 -1.25
C GLY A 50 -5.32 6.51 -1.28
N THR A 51 -4.76 6.88 -2.43
CA THR A 51 -3.33 7.24 -2.55
C THR A 51 -3.14 8.53 -3.34
N TYR A 52 -1.97 9.16 -3.23
CA TYR A 52 -1.60 10.39 -3.93
C TYR A 52 -0.11 10.41 -4.24
N LYS A 53 0.33 11.32 -5.10
CA LYS A 53 1.75 11.51 -5.40
C LYS A 53 2.05 12.98 -5.68
N ASN A 54 2.70 13.63 -4.73
CA ASN A 54 2.99 15.06 -4.76
C ASN A 54 4.15 15.43 -5.71
N GLU A 55 5.09 14.52 -5.91
CA GLU A 55 6.28 14.77 -6.72
C GLU A 55 6.35 13.86 -7.95
N ALA A 56 6.85 14.41 -9.05
CA ALA A 56 7.19 13.61 -10.21
C ALA A 56 8.35 12.67 -9.85
N GLY A 57 8.30 11.45 -10.36
CA GLY A 57 9.30 10.46 -10.05
C GLY A 57 8.83 9.05 -10.34
N TYR A 58 9.67 8.12 -9.96
CA TYR A 58 9.37 6.70 -10.05
C TYR A 58 8.79 6.21 -8.72
N GLY A 59 8.23 5.01 -8.75
CA GLY A 59 7.65 4.41 -7.56
C GLY A 59 6.15 4.67 -7.43
N VAL A 60 5.62 4.03 -6.40
CA VAL A 60 4.20 3.93 -6.10
C VAL A 60 3.66 5.23 -5.51
N CYS A 61 2.34 5.39 -5.54
CA CYS A 61 1.68 6.48 -4.85
C CYS A 61 1.72 6.27 -3.33
N THR A 62 1.78 7.37 -2.59
CA THR A 62 1.75 7.42 -1.13
C THR A 62 0.31 7.26 -0.64
N ILE A 63 0.10 6.53 0.45
CA ILE A 63 -1.24 6.36 1.03
C ILE A 63 -1.73 7.69 1.63
N CYS A 64 -3.01 8.01 1.42
CA CYS A 64 -3.63 9.19 2.03
C CYS A 64 -3.51 9.16 3.56
N PRO A 65 -3.03 10.24 4.19
CA PRO A 65 -2.95 10.32 5.63
C PRO A 65 -4.35 10.31 6.27
N PRO A 66 -4.43 10.07 7.59
CA PRO A 66 -5.66 10.23 8.35
C PRO A 66 -6.38 11.55 8.11
N GLN A 67 -7.71 11.56 8.24
CA GLN A 67 -8.56 12.75 8.02
C GLN A 67 -8.57 13.25 6.57
N THR A 68 -7.96 12.51 5.64
CA THR A 68 -7.97 12.81 4.22
C THR A 68 -8.44 11.61 3.40
N LYS A 69 -8.88 11.87 2.17
CA LYS A 69 -9.37 10.88 1.24
C LYS A 69 -8.98 11.19 -0.20
N ASN A 70 -8.89 10.14 -1.00
CA ASN A 70 -8.86 10.24 -2.45
C ASN A 70 -9.83 9.20 -3.07
N PRO A 71 -10.94 9.62 -3.69
CA PRO A 71 -11.85 8.72 -4.40
C PRO A 71 -11.18 7.96 -5.56
N GLY A 72 -10.05 8.44 -6.05
CA GLY A 72 -9.34 7.92 -7.22
C GLY A 72 -9.97 8.40 -8.52
N ASN A 73 -9.71 7.66 -9.60
CA ASN A 73 -10.11 7.94 -11.00
C ASN A 73 -9.43 9.14 -11.66
N GLU A 74 -8.89 10.08 -10.88
CA GLU A 74 -8.16 11.24 -11.37
C GLU A 74 -6.75 11.31 -10.75
N PRO A 75 -5.78 11.94 -11.42
CA PRO A 75 -4.45 12.12 -10.87
C PRO A 75 -4.49 13.01 -9.63
N ALA A 76 -4.02 12.48 -8.49
CA ALA A 76 -4.06 13.15 -7.21
C ALA A 76 -2.65 13.53 -6.71
N ILE A 77 -2.37 14.82 -6.65
CA ILE A 77 -1.11 15.35 -6.09
C ILE A 77 -1.17 15.51 -4.55
N GLU A 78 -2.38 15.50 -4.00
CA GLU A 78 -2.68 15.56 -2.58
C GLU A 78 -4.02 14.87 -2.31
N CYS A 79 -4.29 14.56 -1.04
CA CYS A 79 -5.58 14.01 -0.62
C CYS A 79 -6.50 15.13 -0.13
N SER A 80 -7.79 14.99 -0.43
CA SER A 80 -8.82 15.94 0.00
C SER A 80 -9.18 15.72 1.47
N SER A 81 -9.43 16.80 2.22
CA SER A 81 -9.90 16.68 3.60
C SER A 81 -11.31 16.07 3.67
N CYS A 82 -11.57 15.35 4.75
CA CYS A 82 -12.87 14.76 4.99
C CYS A 82 -13.87 15.76 5.57
N LEU A 83 -15.16 15.49 5.42
CA LEU A 83 -16.21 16.37 5.95
C LEU A 83 -16.16 16.44 7.49
N SER A 84 -16.60 17.55 8.05
CA SER A 84 -16.51 17.84 9.50
C SER A 84 -17.26 16.84 10.40
N ASN A 85 -18.31 16.18 9.88
CA ASN A 85 -19.10 15.16 10.60
C ASN A 85 -18.77 13.74 10.15
N SER A 86 -17.61 13.58 9.52
CA SER A 86 -17.13 12.32 8.99
C SER A 86 -15.74 12.02 9.51
N PHE A 87 -15.34 10.78 9.34
CA PHE A 87 -14.01 10.30 9.69
C PHE A 87 -13.39 9.60 8.49
N CYS A 88 -12.09 9.79 8.31
CA CYS A 88 -11.32 9.10 7.28
C CYS A 88 -10.13 8.36 7.87
N PRO A 89 -10.12 7.02 7.75
CA PRO A 89 -8.96 6.21 8.09
C PRO A 89 -7.78 6.44 7.12
N LEU A 90 -6.64 5.79 7.37
CA LEU A 90 -5.55 5.74 6.41
C LEU A 90 -6.08 5.26 5.05
N GLY A 91 -5.69 5.92 3.97
CA GLY A 91 -6.04 5.48 2.63
C GLY A 91 -7.53 5.53 2.34
N SER A 92 -8.28 6.44 3.00
CA SER A 92 -9.72 6.54 2.78
C SER A 92 -10.02 6.93 1.32
N ILE A 93 -11.05 6.31 0.76
CA ILE A 93 -11.58 6.66 -0.57
C ILE A 93 -12.82 7.54 -0.47
N ASP A 94 -13.52 7.49 0.65
CA ASP A 94 -14.73 8.25 0.92
C ASP A 94 -14.85 8.57 2.42
N ASP A 95 -15.83 9.39 2.77
CA ASP A 95 -16.15 9.74 4.14
C ASP A 95 -16.90 8.62 4.87
N VAL A 96 -16.48 8.32 6.09
CA VAL A 96 -17.27 7.50 7.01
C VAL A 96 -18.10 8.42 7.89
N THR A 97 -19.43 8.39 7.73
CA THR A 97 -20.33 9.25 8.53
C THR A 97 -20.38 8.82 9.99
N LEU A 98 -20.25 9.77 10.92
CA LEU A 98 -20.25 9.49 12.37
C LEU A 98 -21.66 9.39 12.99
N ILE A 99 -22.71 9.57 12.20
CA ILE A 99 -24.11 9.56 12.67
C ILE A 99 -24.47 8.24 13.35
N ASN A 100 -23.86 7.14 12.92
CA ASN A 100 -24.13 5.80 13.43
C ASN A 100 -23.08 5.30 14.45
N TYR A 101 -22.05 6.10 14.77
CA TYR A 101 -20.95 5.70 15.65
C TYR A 101 -20.85 6.62 16.86
N THR A 102 -21.06 6.07 18.06
CA THR A 102 -21.04 6.83 19.34
C THR A 102 -19.63 7.28 19.75
N SER A 103 -18.58 6.66 19.22
CA SER A 103 -17.17 7.04 19.44
C SER A 103 -16.27 6.37 18.40
N TYR A 104 -15.17 7.03 18.01
CA TYR A 104 -14.13 6.43 17.17
C TYR A 104 -12.75 6.66 17.78
N ILE A 105 -11.85 5.68 17.64
CA ILE A 105 -10.43 5.80 18.01
C ILE A 105 -9.61 5.37 16.81
N GLN A 106 -8.72 6.24 16.35
CA GLN A 106 -7.78 5.94 15.28
C GLN A 106 -6.44 5.55 15.91
N THR A 107 -6.30 4.29 16.33
CA THR A 107 -5.03 3.78 16.83
C THR A 107 -4.10 3.47 15.65
N PHE A 108 -2.99 4.20 15.52
CA PHE A 108 -1.86 3.74 14.70
C PHE A 108 -0.77 3.16 15.59
N ALA A 109 -0.66 1.84 15.53
CA ALA A 109 0.54 1.13 15.11
C ALA A 109 0.17 -0.35 15.13
N TYR A 110 -0.13 -0.95 13.96
CA TYR A 110 0.28 -2.34 13.83
C TYR A 110 1.80 -2.29 14.05
N PRO A 111 2.34 -3.07 15.00
CA PRO A 111 3.79 -3.08 15.20
C PRO A 111 4.44 -3.35 13.84
N ASN A 112 5.56 -2.67 13.57
CA ASN A 112 6.37 -3.00 12.41
C ASN A 112 6.51 -4.51 12.37
N SER A 113 6.22 -5.12 11.23
CA SER A 113 6.48 -6.54 11.07
C SER A 113 7.93 -6.76 11.47
N PRO A 114 8.24 -7.74 12.33
CA PRO A 114 9.62 -8.06 12.63
C PRO A 114 10.37 -8.28 11.31
N ASP A 115 11.68 -7.98 11.27
CA ASP A 115 12.54 -8.18 10.08
C ASP A 115 12.74 -9.66 9.71
N THR A 116 11.84 -10.53 10.15
CA THR A 116 11.87 -11.97 10.03
C THR A 116 10.88 -12.43 8.97
N ASN A 117 11.36 -13.23 8.02
CA ASN A 117 10.58 -13.90 6.98
C ASN A 117 10.30 -15.38 7.30
N SER A 118 10.68 -15.85 8.48
CA SER A 118 10.41 -17.20 8.99
C SER A 118 8.99 -17.25 9.56
N TYR A 119 8.13 -18.07 8.94
CA TYR A 119 6.73 -18.22 9.35
C TYR A 119 6.58 -18.68 10.81
N ASP A 120 7.45 -19.58 11.27
CA ASP A 120 7.40 -20.11 12.64
C ASP A 120 7.67 -19.00 13.68
N ASP A 121 8.67 -18.16 13.41
CA ASP A 121 9.06 -17.06 14.29
C ASP A 121 7.99 -15.95 14.30
N ILE A 122 7.39 -15.65 13.14
CA ILE A 122 6.27 -14.71 13.04
C ILE A 122 5.07 -15.21 13.86
N ILE A 123 4.76 -16.50 13.81
CA ILE A 123 3.64 -17.08 14.57
C ILE A 123 3.93 -17.03 16.07
N VAL A 124 5.10 -17.47 16.51
CA VAL A 124 5.51 -17.44 17.92
C VAL A 124 5.49 -16.00 18.45
N GLN A 125 6.04 -15.06 17.70
CA GLN A 125 6.06 -13.66 18.11
C GLN A 125 4.64 -13.09 18.25
N ASN A 126 3.75 -13.30 17.27
CA ASN A 126 2.37 -12.82 17.35
C ASN A 126 1.56 -13.48 18.48
N VAL A 127 1.79 -14.76 18.76
CA VAL A 127 1.07 -15.49 19.82
C VAL A 127 1.49 -15.04 21.22
N PHE A 128 2.77 -14.72 21.43
CA PHE A 128 3.32 -14.48 22.78
C PHE A 128 3.61 -13.02 23.14
N THR A 129 3.57 -12.08 22.18
CA THR A 129 3.89 -10.66 22.46
C THR A 129 2.68 -9.71 22.54
N ILE A 130 1.47 -10.15 22.17
CA ILE A 130 0.27 -9.30 22.26
C ILE A 130 -0.38 -9.44 23.65
N GLY A 131 0.25 -8.82 24.66
CA GLY A 131 -0.39 -8.33 25.89
C GLY A 131 -0.87 -9.35 26.95
N GLN A 132 -0.72 -8.98 28.23
CA GLN A 132 -1.08 -9.79 29.41
C GLN A 132 -2.60 -10.02 29.66
N SER A 133 -3.46 -9.68 28.70
CA SER A 133 -4.89 -9.99 28.76
C SER A 133 -5.25 -10.96 27.65
N VAL A 134 -4.95 -12.23 27.88
CA VAL A 134 -5.40 -13.37 27.08
C VAL A 134 -6.93 -13.49 27.15
N ARG A 135 -7.64 -12.67 26.39
CA ARG A 135 -9.04 -12.93 26.05
C ARG A 135 -9.21 -12.80 24.56
N CYS A 136 -9.30 -14.00 23.97
CA CYS A 136 -9.63 -14.36 22.60
C CYS A 136 -8.42 -14.72 21.73
N LEU A 137 -8.53 -15.93 21.16
CA LEU A 137 -7.75 -16.60 20.10
C LEU A 137 -6.67 -17.57 20.61
N ILE A 138 -6.69 -18.88 20.37
CA ILE A 138 -7.57 -19.82 19.65
C ILE A 138 -7.43 -21.18 20.37
N ILE A 139 -8.53 -21.85 20.70
CA ILE A 139 -8.51 -23.31 20.90
C ILE A 139 -8.35 -23.90 19.51
N ALA A 140 -7.13 -24.22 19.12
CA ALA A 140 -6.88 -25.15 18.02
C ALA A 140 -6.75 -26.52 18.68
N PRO A 141 -7.65 -27.47 18.41
CA PRO A 141 -7.52 -28.80 18.96
C PRO A 141 -6.24 -29.42 18.39
N LEU A 142 -5.44 -29.94 19.31
CA LEU A 142 -4.45 -30.97 19.12
C LEU A 142 -4.79 -31.91 17.95
N PHE A 143 -3.82 -32.17 17.09
CA PHE A 143 -3.45 -33.52 16.61
C PHE A 143 -4.56 -34.57 16.55
N TRP A 144 -5.49 -34.50 15.60
CA TRP A 144 -6.30 -35.67 15.25
C TRP A 144 -6.41 -35.80 13.72
N THR A 145 -5.36 -36.34 13.09
CA THR A 145 -5.53 -37.24 11.95
C THR A 145 -4.64 -38.46 12.20
N SER A 146 -5.29 -39.61 12.23
CA SER A 146 -4.77 -40.98 12.36
C SER A 146 -3.66 -41.34 11.40
#